data_AF-A0A2N2CXU1-F1
#
_entry.id   AF-A0A2N2CXU1-F1
#
_cell.length_a   1.000
_cell.length_b   1.000
_cell.length_c   1.000
_cell.angle_alpha   90.00
_cell.angle_beta   90.00
_cell.angle_gamma   90.00
#
_symmetry.space_group_name_H-M   'P 1'
#
loop_
_entity.id
_entity.type
_entity.pdbx_description
1 polymer ?
#
loop_
_entity_poly.entity_id
_entity_poly.type
_entity_poly.pdbx_seq_one_letter_code
_entity_poly.pdbx_strand_id
1 'polypeptide(L)'
;MKVKEFVEKFYRYAKVNEGNTGVPALITLAQAALESGWGRHAPGNNFFGIKDSAAVDYGVQDKSTKEYVDGKEITINAKFETYPSPKECFEHHAKLLKRNFPKAFKYRNPHSFIYSIQNEHFRRNGTAKMYATDPEYVGKISSIISMIAKELPKVIELNEREQLRVSDIPEPKPLELLKFNRSNSMSKITLITQGDAPNVELGIDEVLDIVDLAKE
;
A
#
# COMPACT_ATOMS: atom_id res chain seq x y z
N MET A 1 5.45 -11.53 -7.46
CA MET A 1 6.34 -10.35 -7.51
C MET A 1 7.69 -10.72 -6.93
N LYS A 2 8.76 -10.19 -7.53
CA LYS A 2 10.11 -10.22 -6.93
C LYS A 2 10.19 -9.17 -5.81
N VAL A 3 11.20 -9.27 -4.94
CA VAL A 3 11.40 -8.33 -3.82
C VAL A 3 11.52 -6.89 -4.32
N LYS A 4 12.37 -6.64 -5.32
CA LYS A 4 12.60 -5.30 -5.89
C LYS A 4 11.31 -4.65 -6.38
N GLU A 5 10.56 -5.35 -7.23
CA GLU A 5 9.26 -4.91 -7.77
C GLU A 5 8.26 -4.56 -6.64
N PHE A 6 8.23 -5.35 -5.57
CA PHE A 6 7.35 -5.10 -4.42
C PHE A 6 7.75 -3.83 -3.67
N VAL A 7 9.05 -3.62 -3.45
CA VAL A 7 9.57 -2.43 -2.79
C VAL A 7 9.32 -1.18 -3.64
N GLU A 8 9.62 -1.23 -4.95
CA GLU A 8 9.36 -0.15 -5.90
C GLU A 8 7.89 0.30 -5.87
N LYS A 9 6.98 -0.67 -5.90
CA LYS A 9 5.55 -0.38 -5.98
C LYS A 9 4.96 0.12 -4.66
N PHE A 10 5.38 -0.43 -3.53
CA PHE A 10 4.66 -0.24 -2.26
C PHE A 10 5.38 0.60 -1.20
N TYR A 11 6.67 0.87 -1.35
CA TYR A 11 7.43 1.62 -0.33
C TYR A 11 6.90 3.02 -0.08
N ARG A 12 6.48 3.75 -1.13
CA ARG A 12 5.91 5.09 -0.98
C ARG A 12 4.68 5.11 -0.05
N TYR A 13 3.78 4.13 -0.20
CA TYR A 13 2.59 4.00 0.64
C TYR A 13 2.95 3.69 2.09
N ALA A 14 3.94 2.82 2.31
CA ALA A 14 4.43 2.52 3.65
C ALA A 14 5.12 3.72 4.32
N LYS A 15 5.84 4.56 3.55
CA LYS A 15 6.44 5.80 4.08
C LYS A 15 5.40 6.86 4.44
N VAL A 16 4.37 7.03 3.61
CA VAL A 16 3.22 7.89 3.96
C VAL A 16 2.54 7.37 5.23
N ASN A 17 2.30 6.06 5.31
CA ASN A 17 1.71 5.45 6.50
C ASN A 17 2.57 5.65 7.76
N GLU A 18 3.90 5.55 7.66
CA GLU A 18 4.82 5.83 8.76
C GLU A 18 4.69 7.26 9.27
N GLY A 19 4.62 8.24 8.36
CA GLY A 19 4.40 9.65 8.71
C GLY A 19 3.06 9.88 9.41
N ASN A 20 1.99 9.26 8.90
CA ASN A 20 0.63 9.47 9.40
C ASN A 20 0.35 8.76 10.73
N THR A 21 0.96 7.60 10.96
CA THR A 21 0.53 6.68 12.03
C THR A 21 1.62 6.38 13.05
N GLY A 22 2.89 6.54 12.65
CA GLY A 22 4.06 6.19 13.44
C GLY A 22 4.48 4.72 13.38
N VAL A 23 3.78 3.86 12.63
CA VAL A 23 4.23 2.48 12.35
C VAL A 23 5.45 2.53 11.44
N PRO A 24 6.60 1.91 11.79
CA PRO A 24 7.78 1.96 10.93
C PRO A 24 7.47 1.42 9.52
N ALA A 25 7.93 2.12 8.47
CA ALA A 25 7.57 1.77 7.09
C ALA A 25 7.98 0.32 6.72
N LEU A 26 9.15 -0.12 7.22
CA LEU A 26 9.64 -1.48 7.03
C LEU A 26 8.75 -2.54 7.71
N ILE A 27 8.04 -2.20 8.78
CA ILE A 27 7.08 -3.10 9.44
C ILE A 27 5.86 -3.29 8.56
N THR A 28 5.24 -2.19 8.12
CA THR A 28 4.09 -2.24 7.20
C THR A 28 4.41 -3.06 5.96
N LEU A 29 5.55 -2.79 5.32
CA LEU A 29 6.00 -3.51 4.14
C LEU A 29 6.28 -4.99 4.39
N ALA A 30 6.99 -5.32 5.48
CA ALA A 30 7.35 -6.70 5.76
C ALA A 30 6.14 -7.56 6.11
N GLN A 31 5.21 -7.03 6.90
CA GLN A 31 3.95 -7.70 7.19
C GLN A 31 3.11 -7.83 5.92
N ALA A 32 2.96 -6.77 5.12
CA ALA A 32 2.24 -6.85 3.84
C ALA A 32 2.85 -7.90 2.91
N ALA A 33 4.19 -7.98 2.82
CA ALA A 33 4.88 -8.99 2.02
C ALA A 33 4.62 -10.41 2.52
N LEU A 34 4.64 -10.64 3.83
CA LEU A 34 4.34 -11.95 4.41
C LEU A 34 2.89 -12.36 4.11
N GLU A 35 1.94 -11.51 4.48
CA GLU A 35 0.50 -11.84 4.45
C GLU A 35 -0.04 -11.97 3.01
N SER A 36 0.43 -11.14 2.07
CA SER A 36 -0.03 -11.17 0.66
C SER A 36 0.84 -12.03 -0.27
N GLY A 37 1.89 -12.67 0.26
CA GLY A 37 2.88 -13.39 -0.53
C GLY A 37 3.58 -12.46 -1.53
N TRP A 38 4.18 -11.37 -1.06
CA TRP A 38 4.83 -10.32 -1.84
C TRP A 38 3.88 -9.65 -2.84
N GLY A 39 2.66 -9.32 -2.40
CA GLY A 39 1.65 -8.64 -3.20
C GLY A 39 1.03 -9.50 -4.29
N ARG A 40 1.31 -10.82 -4.33
CA ARG A 40 0.70 -11.73 -5.31
C ARG A 40 -0.79 -11.95 -5.03
N HIS A 41 -1.20 -11.87 -3.77
CA HIS A 41 -2.57 -12.11 -3.34
C HIS A 41 -3.02 -11.00 -2.39
N ALA A 42 -3.52 -9.90 -2.95
CA ALA A 42 -4.13 -8.81 -2.21
C ALA A 42 -5.44 -8.36 -2.89
N PRO A 43 -6.43 -9.27 -3.03
CA PRO A 43 -7.69 -8.94 -3.69
C PRO A 43 -8.37 -7.77 -2.97
N GLY A 44 -8.90 -6.80 -3.71
CA GLY A 44 -9.49 -5.60 -3.13
C GLY A 44 -8.51 -4.76 -2.32
N ASN A 45 -7.20 -4.80 -2.66
CA ASN A 45 -6.12 -4.13 -1.95
C ASN A 45 -5.99 -4.51 -0.47
N ASN A 46 -6.52 -5.67 -0.06
CA ASN A 46 -6.40 -6.15 1.32
C ASN A 46 -5.12 -6.97 1.50
N PHE A 47 -4.03 -6.29 1.86
CA PHE A 47 -2.71 -6.92 2.02
C PHE A 47 -2.58 -7.78 3.27
N PHE A 48 -3.42 -7.57 4.28
CA PHE A 48 -3.27 -8.21 5.60
C PHE A 48 -4.39 -9.21 5.93
N GLY A 49 -5.25 -9.52 4.94
CA GLY A 49 -6.38 -10.44 5.15
C GLY A 49 -7.35 -9.97 6.23
N ILE A 50 -7.57 -8.66 6.36
CA ILE A 50 -8.46 -8.09 7.39
C ILE A 50 -9.89 -8.54 7.08
N LYS A 51 -10.44 -9.37 7.96
CA LYS A 51 -11.85 -9.75 7.95
C LYS A 51 -12.72 -8.58 8.37
N ASP A 52 -13.95 -8.55 7.87
CA ASP A 52 -14.95 -7.52 8.17
C ASP A 52 -15.01 -7.24 9.68
N SER A 53 -14.58 -6.04 10.05
CA SER A 53 -14.57 -5.56 11.43
C SER A 53 -15.73 -4.62 11.74
N ALA A 54 -16.68 -4.45 10.80
CA ALA A 54 -17.75 -3.46 10.82
C ALA A 54 -17.27 -1.99 10.95
N ALA A 55 -15.96 -1.75 10.79
CA ALA A 55 -15.32 -0.47 11.11
C ALA A 55 -14.82 0.32 9.89
N VAL A 56 -15.12 -0.11 8.67
CA VAL A 56 -14.56 0.45 7.44
C VAL A 56 -15.63 0.72 6.38
N ASP A 57 -15.61 1.95 5.84
CA ASP A 57 -16.60 2.46 4.88
C ASP A 57 -16.33 2.07 3.41
N TYR A 58 -15.25 1.32 3.13
CA TYR A 58 -14.81 1.05 1.76
C TYR A 58 -15.38 -0.23 1.12
N GLY A 59 -16.07 -1.06 1.90
CA GLY A 59 -16.75 -2.27 1.43
C GLY A 59 -16.10 -3.58 1.83
N VAL A 60 -16.74 -4.68 1.42
CA VAL A 60 -16.35 -6.06 1.73
C VAL A 60 -16.52 -6.97 0.51
N GLN A 61 -15.75 -8.05 0.47
CA GLN A 61 -15.83 -9.13 -0.52
C GLN A 61 -15.93 -10.48 0.17
N ASP A 62 -16.69 -11.41 -0.39
CA ASP A 62 -16.75 -12.79 0.09
C ASP A 62 -15.59 -13.59 -0.52
N LYS A 63 -14.80 -14.26 0.34
CA LYS A 63 -13.70 -15.14 -0.07
C LYS A 63 -13.71 -16.43 0.76
N SER A 64 -13.31 -17.51 0.10
CA SER A 64 -12.99 -18.75 0.77
C SER A 64 -11.64 -18.62 1.50
N THR A 65 -11.59 -19.06 2.75
CA THR A 65 -10.38 -19.06 3.60
C THR A 65 -10.28 -20.38 4.37
N LYS A 66 -9.05 -20.75 4.72
CA LYS A 66 -8.74 -21.89 5.58
C LYS A 66 -8.70 -21.42 7.03
N GLU A 67 -9.45 -22.06 7.91
CA GLU A 67 -9.44 -21.83 9.35
C GLU A 67 -9.04 -23.11 10.09
N TYR A 68 -8.45 -22.96 11.26
CA TYR A 68 -8.17 -24.08 12.16
C TYR A 68 -9.17 -24.06 13.30
N VAL A 69 -10.08 -25.04 13.32
CA VAL A 69 -11.07 -25.24 14.39
C VAL A 69 -10.82 -26.61 15.01
N ASP A 70 -10.58 -26.66 16.32
CA ASP A 70 -10.25 -27.87 17.08
C ASP A 70 -9.10 -28.69 16.46
N GLY A 71 -8.07 -27.99 15.97
CA GLY A 71 -6.89 -28.59 15.34
C GLY A 71 -7.11 -29.13 13.91
N LYS A 72 -8.31 -28.95 13.34
CA LYS A 72 -8.63 -29.35 11.97
C LYS A 72 -8.70 -28.13 11.06
N GLU A 73 -8.04 -28.22 9.90
CA GLU A 73 -8.19 -27.23 8.84
C GLU A 73 -9.55 -27.41 8.16
N ILE A 74 -10.37 -26.36 8.15
CA ILE A 74 -11.65 -26.30 7.45
C ILE A 74 -11.64 -25.12 6.47
N THR A 75 -12.36 -25.25 5.37
CA THR A 75 -12.56 -24.15 4.41
C THR A 75 -13.91 -23.52 4.65
N ILE A 76 -13.93 -22.21 4.91
CA ILE A 76 -15.16 -21.44 5.11
C ILE A 76 -15.19 -20.21 4.20
N ASN A 77 -16.38 -19.73 3.87
CA ASN A 77 -16.53 -18.39 3.29
C ASN A 77 -16.52 -17.35 4.41
N ALA A 78 -15.69 -16.32 4.24
CA ALA A 78 -15.61 -15.19 5.15
C ALA A 78 -15.65 -13.88 4.36
N LYS A 79 -16.14 -12.82 5.01
CA LYS A 79 -16.11 -11.46 4.48
C LYS A 79 -14.77 -10.81 4.81
N PHE A 80 -14.10 -10.33 3.78
CA PHE A 80 -12.85 -9.58 3.88
C PHE A 80 -13.09 -8.16 3.43
N GLU A 81 -12.47 -7.21 4.11
CA GLU A 81 -12.57 -5.80 3.74
C GLU A 81 -11.91 -5.55 2.38
N THR A 82 -12.39 -4.53 1.67
CA THR A 82 -11.80 -3.98 0.46
C THR A 82 -11.34 -2.55 0.69
N TYR A 83 -10.32 -2.12 -0.04
CA TYR A 83 -9.75 -0.77 0.08
C TYR A 83 -9.58 -0.14 -1.30
N PRO A 84 -9.75 1.20 -1.42
CA PRO A 84 -9.52 1.91 -2.68
C PRO A 84 -8.06 1.77 -3.16
N SER A 85 -7.11 1.79 -2.23
CA SER A 85 -5.69 1.61 -2.54
C SER A 85 -4.91 0.93 -1.40
N PRO A 86 -3.64 0.56 -1.61
CA PRO A 86 -2.76 0.11 -0.54
C PRO A 86 -2.63 1.12 0.61
N LYS A 87 -2.78 2.43 0.34
CA LYS A 87 -2.72 3.48 1.36
C LYS A 87 -3.77 3.26 2.45
N GLU A 88 -5.03 3.11 2.06
CA GLU A 88 -6.14 2.94 2.99
C GLU A 88 -6.03 1.63 3.76
N CYS A 89 -5.57 0.56 3.10
CA CYS A 89 -5.29 -0.72 3.75
C CYS A 89 -4.20 -0.59 4.84
N PHE A 90 -3.10 0.09 4.52
CA PHE A 90 -1.96 0.26 5.43
C PHE A 90 -2.33 1.16 6.62
N GLU A 91 -3.08 2.23 6.37
CA GLU A 91 -3.59 3.12 7.44
C GLU A 91 -4.57 2.39 8.35
N HIS A 92 -5.46 1.54 7.80
CA HIS A 92 -6.37 0.75 8.62
C HIS A 92 -5.61 -0.29 9.46
N HIS A 93 -4.66 -1.01 8.88
CA HIS A 93 -3.80 -1.93 9.63
C HIS A 93 -3.05 -1.23 10.76
N ALA A 94 -2.52 -0.03 10.52
CA ALA A 94 -1.88 0.77 11.56
C ALA A 94 -2.84 1.16 12.70
N LYS A 95 -4.11 1.48 12.41
CA LYS A 95 -5.14 1.71 13.44
C LYS A 95 -5.39 0.47 14.28
N LEU A 96 -5.46 -0.71 13.66
CA LEU A 96 -5.61 -1.99 14.38
C LEU A 96 -4.40 -2.25 15.29
N LEU A 97 -3.18 -2.02 14.78
CA LEU A 97 -1.96 -2.12 15.58
C LEU A 97 -1.98 -1.16 16.78
N LYS A 98 -2.35 0.10 16.57
CA LYS A 98 -2.38 1.10 17.64
C LYS A 98 -3.40 0.79 18.71
N ARG A 99 -4.57 0.30 18.32
CA ARG A 99 -5.63 -0.12 19.24
C ARG A 99 -5.21 -1.33 20.08
N ASN A 100 -4.63 -2.34 19.42
CA ASN A 100 -4.38 -3.64 20.06
C ASN A 100 -3.01 -3.71 20.75
N PHE A 101 -2.00 -3.01 20.24
CA PHE A 101 -0.60 -3.09 20.68
C PHE A 101 0.03 -1.70 20.90
N PRO A 102 -0.57 -0.86 21.75
CA PRO A 102 -0.14 0.54 21.91
C PRO A 102 1.29 0.68 22.42
N LYS A 103 1.85 -0.32 23.14
CA LYS A 103 3.22 -0.24 23.66
C LYS A 103 4.26 -0.27 22.55
N ALA A 104 3.96 -0.92 21.43
CA ALA A 104 4.87 -0.99 20.29
C ALA A 104 5.21 0.39 19.72
N PHE A 105 4.29 1.35 19.81
CA PHE A 105 4.45 2.72 19.27
C PHE A 105 5.48 3.57 20.03
N LYS A 106 6.08 3.06 21.11
CA LYS A 106 7.26 3.64 21.75
C LYS A 106 8.55 3.38 20.98
N TYR A 107 8.56 2.39 20.09
CA TYR A 107 9.74 1.96 19.36
C TYR A 107 9.68 2.45 17.90
N ARG A 108 10.78 3.06 17.45
CA ARG A 108 10.98 3.37 16.02
C ARG A 108 11.77 2.31 15.28
N ASN A 109 12.61 1.55 16.00
CA ASN A 109 13.32 0.42 15.43
C ASN A 109 12.33 -0.69 15.05
N PRO A 110 12.32 -1.17 13.78
CA PRO A 110 11.42 -2.22 13.33
C PRO A 110 11.49 -3.52 14.15
N HIS A 111 12.69 -3.99 14.50
CA HIS A 111 12.85 -5.22 15.27
C HIS A 111 12.29 -5.09 16.69
N SER A 112 12.53 -3.95 17.36
CA SER A 112 11.91 -3.68 18.66
C SER A 112 10.39 -3.53 18.56
N PHE A 113 9.89 -2.92 17.48
CA PHE A 113 8.46 -2.74 17.24
C PHE A 113 7.75 -4.09 17.08
N ILE A 114 8.24 -4.97 16.20
CA ILE A 114 7.63 -6.30 15.99
C ILE A 114 7.76 -7.20 17.22
N TYR A 115 8.90 -7.12 17.93
CA TYR A 115 9.08 -7.85 19.18
C TYR A 115 8.05 -7.39 20.22
N SER A 116 7.82 -6.08 20.36
CA SER A 116 6.82 -5.55 21.27
C SER A 116 5.40 -6.00 20.90
N ILE A 117 5.05 -6.03 19.61
CA ILE A 117 3.75 -6.54 19.15
C ILE A 117 3.57 -8.01 19.54
N GLN A 118 4.58 -8.85 19.29
CA GLN A 118 4.47 -10.30 19.52
C GLN A 118 4.37 -10.64 21.01
N ASN A 119 4.99 -9.84 21.89
CA ASN A 119 5.01 -10.07 23.34
C ASN A 119 3.90 -9.32 24.11
N GLU A 120 3.01 -8.61 23.41
CA GLU A 120 1.86 -7.95 24.01
C GLU A 120 0.58 -8.75 23.75
N HIS A 121 -0.25 -8.89 24.79
CA HIS A 121 -1.58 -9.44 24.67
C HIS A 121 -2.62 -8.32 24.60
N PHE A 122 -3.58 -8.45 23.70
CA PHE A 122 -4.76 -7.60 23.65
C PHE A 122 -6.00 -8.40 24.05
N ARG A 123 -7.08 -7.71 24.43
CA ARG A 123 -8.36 -8.35 24.75
C ARG A 123 -9.31 -8.21 23.57
N ARG A 124 -9.91 -9.33 23.15
CA ARG A 124 -11.05 -9.35 22.22
C ARG A 124 -12.08 -10.36 22.73
N ASN A 125 -13.32 -9.91 22.87
CA ASN A 125 -14.44 -10.71 23.41
C ASN A 125 -14.10 -11.38 24.76
N GLY A 126 -13.46 -10.63 25.68
CA GLY A 126 -13.06 -11.13 26.99
C GLY A 126 -11.83 -12.06 27.00
N THR A 127 -11.33 -12.47 25.83
CA THR A 127 -10.18 -13.37 25.72
C THR A 127 -8.89 -12.63 25.41
N ALA A 128 -7.79 -13.04 26.05
CA ALA A 128 -6.44 -12.57 25.70
C ALA A 128 -6.02 -13.18 24.36
N LYS A 129 -5.51 -12.35 23.45
CA LYS A 129 -5.03 -12.73 22.13
C LYS A 129 -3.64 -12.16 21.89
N MET A 130 -2.81 -12.91 21.18
CA MET A 130 -1.50 -12.45 20.68
C MET A 130 -1.64 -11.97 19.23
N TYR A 131 -0.62 -11.29 18.71
CA TYR A 131 -0.59 -10.91 17.30
C TYR A 131 -0.58 -12.13 16.36
N ALA A 132 0.40 -13.02 16.55
CA ALA A 132 0.52 -14.28 15.83
C ALA A 132 0.70 -15.44 16.82
N THR A 133 0.17 -16.61 16.48
CA THR A 133 0.38 -17.87 17.22
C THR A 133 1.67 -18.58 16.81
N ASP A 134 2.27 -18.17 15.69
CA ASP A 134 3.52 -18.71 15.17
C ASP A 134 4.71 -18.22 16.03
N PRO A 135 5.47 -19.12 16.69
CA PRO A 135 6.62 -18.73 17.49
C PRO A 135 7.74 -18.09 16.66
N GLU A 136 7.83 -18.41 15.36
CA GLU A 136 8.86 -17.89 14.46
C GLU A 136 8.43 -16.58 13.78
N TYR A 137 7.28 -16.00 14.14
CA TYR A 137 6.73 -14.83 13.47
C TYR A 137 7.71 -13.63 13.45
N VAL A 138 8.35 -13.34 14.58
CA VAL A 138 9.34 -12.26 14.68
C VAL A 138 10.55 -12.53 13.79
N GLY A 139 11.00 -13.79 13.72
CA GLY A 139 12.12 -14.20 12.86
C GLY A 139 11.79 -14.07 11.38
N LYS A 140 10.57 -14.46 10.98
CA LYS A 140 10.07 -14.31 9.61
C LYS A 140 10.00 -12.84 9.19
N ILE A 141 9.39 -11.99 10.01
CA ILE A 141 9.31 -10.55 9.73
C ILE A 141 10.71 -9.92 9.68
N SER A 142 11.59 -10.26 10.61
CA SER A 142 12.98 -9.77 10.61
C SER A 142 13.74 -10.16 9.34
N SER A 143 13.56 -11.39 8.85
CA SER A 143 14.17 -11.85 7.61
C SER A 143 13.66 -11.07 6.40
N ILE A 144 12.35 -10.81 6.33
CA ILE A 144 11.75 -10.01 5.26
C ILE A 144 12.23 -8.55 5.32
N ILE A 145 12.34 -7.97 6.51
CA ILE A 145 12.91 -6.62 6.70
C ILE A 145 14.32 -6.56 6.10
N SER A 146 15.18 -7.55 6.37
CA SER A 146 16.52 -7.60 5.80
C SER A 146 16.52 -7.70 4.26
N MET A 147 15.61 -8.48 3.68
CA MET A 147 15.46 -8.56 2.22
C MET A 147 15.05 -7.22 1.61
N ILE A 148 14.09 -6.52 2.24
CA ILE A 148 13.61 -5.21 1.80
C ILE A 148 14.69 -4.15 1.94
N ALA A 149 15.37 -4.11 3.08
CA ALA A 149 16.43 -3.15 3.36
C ALA A 149 17.62 -3.27 2.38
N LYS A 150 17.86 -4.48 1.84
CA LYS A 150 18.88 -4.70 0.81
C LYS A 150 18.50 -4.14 -0.56
N GLU A 151 17.22 -4.14 -0.91
CA GLU A 151 16.74 -3.62 -2.19
C GLU A 151 16.44 -2.12 -2.15
N LEU A 152 16.05 -1.60 -0.98
CA LEU A 152 15.56 -0.23 -0.83
C LEU A 152 16.54 0.87 -1.34
N PRO A 153 17.86 0.84 -1.06
CA PRO A 153 18.77 1.85 -1.58
C PRO A 153 18.78 1.92 -3.11
N LYS A 154 18.71 0.76 -3.77
CA LYS A 154 18.70 0.69 -5.24
C LYS A 154 17.42 1.29 -5.81
N VAL A 155 16.29 1.09 -5.13
CA VAL A 155 15.00 1.65 -5.53
C VAL A 155 15.00 3.17 -5.38
N ILE A 156 15.53 3.69 -4.28
CA ILE A 156 15.63 5.13 -4.05
C ILE A 156 16.54 5.77 -5.10
N GLU A 157 17.73 5.20 -5.33
CA GLU A 157 18.67 5.70 -6.35
C GLU A 157 18.08 5.67 -7.76
N LEU A 158 17.32 4.63 -8.12
CA LEU A 158 16.62 4.56 -9.41
C LEU A 158 15.57 5.66 -9.54
N ASN A 159 14.74 5.85 -8.52
CA ASN A 159 13.70 6.87 -8.52
C ASN A 159 14.30 8.29 -8.61
N GLU A 160 15.38 8.57 -7.88
CA GLU A 160 16.10 9.84 -7.93
C GLU A 160 16.69 10.09 -9.33
N ARG A 161 17.28 9.06 -9.95
CA ARG A 161 17.78 9.15 -11.33
C ARG A 161 16.68 9.38 -12.35
N GLU A 162 15.53 8.74 -12.17
CA GLU A 162 14.37 8.94 -13.05
C GLU A 162 13.80 10.35 -12.88
N GLN A 163 13.69 10.86 -11.65
CA GLN A 163 13.27 12.24 -11.39
C GLN A 163 14.24 13.27 -12.01
N LEU A 164 15.55 13.07 -11.87
CA LEU A 164 16.57 13.91 -12.52
C LEU A 164 16.43 13.89 -14.05
N ARG A 165 16.20 12.72 -14.65
CA ARG A 165 15.97 12.60 -16.09
C ARG A 165 14.72 13.34 -16.55
N VAL A 166 13.65 13.35 -15.75
CA VAL A 166 12.43 14.09 -16.07
C VAL A 166 12.64 15.59 -15.92
N SER A 167 13.38 16.05 -14.91
CA SER A 167 13.71 17.47 -14.76
C SER A 167 14.64 18.02 -15.84
N ASP A 168 15.42 17.15 -16.50
CA ASP A 168 16.25 17.51 -17.65
C ASP A 168 15.45 17.62 -18.97
N ILE A 169 14.18 17.22 -18.98
CA ILE A 169 13.28 17.49 -20.10
C ILE A 169 12.96 18.99 -20.05
N PRO A 170 13.28 19.78 -21.09
CA PRO A 170 12.99 21.21 -21.07
C PRO A 170 11.51 21.42 -20.79
N GLU A 171 11.20 22.25 -19.79
CA GLU A 171 9.82 22.63 -19.48
C GLU A 171 9.12 23.01 -20.79
N PRO A 172 7.94 22.44 -21.08
CA PRO A 172 7.16 22.93 -22.19
C PRO A 172 6.96 24.43 -21.94
N LYS A 173 7.46 25.26 -22.87
CA LYS A 173 7.20 26.71 -22.85
C LYS A 173 5.71 26.88 -22.53
N PRO A 174 5.33 27.78 -21.58
CA PRO A 174 3.95 27.89 -21.13
C PRO A 174 3.02 27.91 -22.34
N LEU A 175 2.29 26.81 -22.57
CA LEU A 175 1.37 26.74 -23.68
C LEU A 175 0.28 27.77 -23.39
N GLU A 176 0.12 28.73 -24.29
CA GLU A 176 -1.08 29.55 -24.37
C GLU A 176 -2.31 28.66 -24.16
N LEU A 177 -3.16 29.09 -23.22
CA LEU A 177 -4.40 28.45 -22.80
C LEU A 177 -5.12 27.70 -23.95
N LEU A 178 -5.17 26.37 -23.82
CA LEU A 178 -5.90 25.45 -24.68
C LEU A 178 -7.33 25.94 -24.95
N LYS A 179 -7.67 26.19 -26.21
CA LYS A 179 -9.05 26.30 -26.67
C LYS A 179 -9.65 24.90 -26.77
N PHE A 180 -10.52 24.54 -25.82
CA PHE A 180 -11.29 23.30 -25.88
C PHE A 180 -12.31 23.33 -27.02
N ASN A 181 -12.37 22.27 -27.84
CA ASN A 181 -13.48 22.02 -28.73
C ASN A 181 -14.11 20.67 -28.37
N ARG A 182 -15.35 20.68 -27.84
CA ARG A 182 -16.09 19.46 -27.51
C ARG A 182 -16.49 18.76 -28.81
N SER A 183 -16.00 17.54 -29.01
CA SER A 183 -16.52 16.61 -30.03
C SER A 183 -17.30 15.48 -29.35
N ASN A 184 -18.42 15.10 -29.95
CA ASN A 184 -19.50 14.26 -29.38
C ASN A 184 -19.18 12.76 -29.22
N SER A 185 -17.98 12.38 -28.80
CA SER A 185 -17.67 11.01 -28.40
C SER A 185 -17.05 11.00 -27.00
N MET A 186 -17.87 10.63 -26.01
CA MET A 186 -17.68 10.80 -24.55
C MET A 186 -16.59 9.90 -23.89
N SER A 187 -15.43 9.66 -24.52
CA SER A 187 -14.41 8.79 -23.89
C SER A 187 -12.95 9.14 -24.14
N LYS A 188 -12.64 10.11 -25.00
CA LYS A 188 -11.25 10.49 -25.29
C LYS A 188 -11.11 11.97 -25.56
N ILE A 189 -10.04 12.57 -25.04
CA ILE A 189 -9.63 13.94 -25.34
C ILE A 189 -8.34 13.85 -26.16
N THR A 190 -8.34 14.47 -27.34
CA THR A 190 -7.14 14.58 -28.17
C THR A 190 -6.44 15.90 -27.84
N LEU A 191 -5.25 15.80 -27.25
CA LEU A 191 -4.34 16.93 -27.12
C LEU A 191 -3.68 17.15 -28.48
N ILE A 192 -4.06 18.26 -29.12
CA ILE A 192 -3.42 18.72 -30.35
C ILE A 192 -2.21 19.56 -29.95
N THR A 193 -1.02 19.03 -30.20
CA THR A 193 0.24 19.76 -30.01
C THR A 193 0.52 20.61 -31.24
N GLN A 194 1.03 21.84 -31.08
CA GLN A 194 1.56 22.59 -32.23
C GLN A 194 3.00 22.14 -32.54
N GLY A 195 3.30 21.94 -33.83
CA GLY A 195 4.60 21.48 -34.34
C GLY A 195 4.59 20.02 -34.81
N ASP A 196 5.77 19.43 -35.05
CA ASP A 196 5.92 18.04 -35.52
C ASP A 196 5.70 16.97 -34.42
N ALA A 197 5.21 17.38 -33.24
CA ALA A 197 4.93 16.46 -32.16
C ALA A 197 3.66 15.63 -32.46
N PRO A 198 3.66 14.33 -32.14
CA PRO A 198 2.48 13.49 -32.34
C PRO A 198 1.36 13.87 -31.37
N ASN A 199 0.12 13.91 -31.89
CA ASN A 199 -1.07 14.10 -31.06
C ASN A 199 -1.17 12.99 -30.01
N VAL A 200 -1.60 13.37 -28.80
CA VAL A 200 -1.79 12.45 -27.69
C VAL A 200 -3.28 12.27 -27.42
N GLU A 201 -3.76 11.02 -27.43
CA GLU A 201 -5.09 10.69 -26.93
C GLU A 201 -5.00 10.35 -25.44
N LEU A 202 -5.72 11.10 -24.61
CA LEU A 202 -5.82 10.82 -23.18
C LEU A 202 -7.25 10.41 -22.79
N GLY A 203 -7.32 9.58 -21.75
CA GLY A 203 -8.56 9.33 -21.02
C GLY A 203 -8.97 10.56 -20.22
N ILE A 204 -10.28 10.73 -19.98
CA ILE A 204 -10.81 11.90 -19.26
C ILE A 204 -10.26 12.01 -17.83
N ASP A 205 -10.00 10.86 -17.19
CA ASP A 205 -9.48 10.79 -15.82
C ASP A 205 -8.02 11.24 -15.76
N GLU A 206 -7.22 10.94 -16.78
CA GLU A 206 -5.82 11.41 -16.89
C GLU A 206 -5.74 12.93 -17.09
N VAL A 207 -6.75 13.51 -17.76
CA VAL A 207 -6.81 14.96 -17.99
C VAL A 207 -7.14 15.72 -16.70
N LEU A 208 -7.98 15.16 -15.82
CA LEU A 208 -8.31 15.78 -14.54
C LEU A 208 -7.09 15.84 -13.62
N ASP A 209 -6.30 14.77 -13.57
CA ASP A 209 -5.04 14.74 -12.81
C ASP A 209 -4.04 15.80 -13.31
N ILE A 210 -3.93 15.99 -14.63
CA ILE A 210 -3.06 17.03 -15.23
C ILE A 210 -3.55 18.44 -14.90
N VAL A 211 -4.87 18.67 -14.95
CA VAL A 211 -5.47 19.98 -14.67
C VAL A 211 -5.32 20.37 -13.20
N ASP A 212 -5.38 19.40 -12.27
CA ASP A 212 -5.18 19.66 -10.85
C ASP A 212 -3.69 19.90 -10.53
N LEU A 213 -2.76 19.23 -11.23
CA LEU A 213 -1.32 19.53 -11.17
C LEU A 213 -0.94 20.92 -11.70
N ALA A 214 -1.71 21.48 -12.62
CA ALA A 214 -1.44 22.80 -13.21
C ALA A 214 -2.01 23.99 -12.40
N LYS A 215 -2.71 23.73 -11.29
CA LYS A 215 -3.33 24.75 -10.41
C LYS A 215 -2.56 25.00 -9.11
N GLU A 216 -1.48 24.26 -8.85
CA GLU A 216 -0.48 24.55 -7.80
C GLU A 216 0.72 25.29 -8.41
#